data_AF-A0A1J4Z6T8-F1
#
_entry.id   AF-A0A1J4Z6T8-F1
#
_cell.length_a   1.000
_cell.length_b   1.000
_cell.length_c   1.000
_cell.angle_alpha   90.00
_cell.angle_beta   90.00
_cell.angle_gamma   90.00
#
_symmetry.space_group_name_H-M   'P 1'
#
loop_
_entity.id
_entity.type
_entity.pdbx_description
1 polymer ?
#
loop_
_entity_poly.entity_id
_entity_poly.type
_entity_poly.pdbx_seq_one_letter_code
_entity_poly.pdbx_strand_id
1 'polypeptide(L)'
;MDKTGELTSKQIVTIIILIVSFTVILLFFFTLNLKSEINSETCRNSVILRGTALGDSTRLNCKTEDICFSKTKDCDVDLKDMVVIKVENKQEFLDEASDLVYNCYWQMGEGKVNYAPKNFGGDKNYCAICDRIYFDKSLKEEGIINVSNTEWYYFLKGKRTPNGDNNLLFEIYKINSIDSVFSQLKASNKELENLDVGKLDIFTGGKNFVVVTSLTESGWGSALFGVGTGAVIGVIAVVAAPFTAGASLVIGGAAIGAVIGGTAGLVISGPGGDGQFLPPTYYPNEPKVLKDLNCYEFSTLS
;
A
#
# COMPACT_ATOMS: atom_id res chain seq x y z
N MET A 1 -29.74 7.66 63.03
CA MET A 1 -29.39 6.24 62.77
C MET A 1 -28.11 6.25 61.97
N ASP A 2 -26.98 6.38 62.66
CA ASP A 2 -25.67 6.45 62.05
C ASP A 2 -25.10 5.04 61.96
N LYS A 3 -25.27 4.40 60.80
CA LYS A 3 -24.52 3.19 60.47
C LYS A 3 -23.17 3.63 59.92
N THR A 4 -22.20 3.79 60.82
CA THR A 4 -20.78 3.93 60.47
C THR A 4 -20.35 2.62 59.80
N GLY A 5 -20.12 2.68 58.48
CA GLY A 5 -19.65 1.53 57.73
C GLY A 5 -18.20 1.22 58.08
N GLU A 6 -17.97 0.14 58.84
CA GLU A 6 -16.65 -0.48 58.93
C GLU A 6 -16.29 -1.08 57.56
N LEU A 7 -15.53 -0.32 56.78
CA LEU A 7 -14.79 -0.88 55.65
C LEU A 7 -13.81 -1.92 56.21
N THR A 8 -14.12 -3.18 55.99
CA THR A 8 -13.30 -4.30 56.48
C THR A 8 -11.92 -4.20 55.84
N SER A 9 -10.84 -4.26 56.63
CA SER A 9 -9.46 -4.11 56.15
C SER A 9 -9.09 -5.02 54.97
N LYS A 10 -9.81 -6.13 54.78
CA LYS A 10 -9.69 -7.02 53.61
C LYS A 10 -10.06 -6.33 52.28
N GLN A 11 -11.09 -5.48 52.26
CA GLN A 11 -11.50 -4.76 51.04
C GLN A 11 -10.41 -3.78 50.58
N ILE A 12 -9.74 -3.13 51.53
CA ILE A 12 -8.63 -2.20 51.24
C ILE A 12 -7.48 -2.93 50.54
N VAL A 13 -7.09 -4.10 51.05
CA VAL A 13 -6.01 -4.90 50.44
C VAL A 13 -6.37 -5.35 49.03
N THR A 14 -7.61 -5.81 48.79
CA THR A 14 -8.06 -6.21 47.45
C THR A 14 -8.04 -5.04 46.46
N ILE A 15 -8.45 -3.84 46.88
CA ILE A 15 -8.41 -2.64 46.03
C ILE A 15 -6.97 -2.28 45.65
N ILE A 16 -6.03 -2.35 46.61
CA ILE A 16 -4.61 -2.07 46.33
C ILE A 16 -4.05 -3.05 45.29
N ILE A 17 -4.32 -4.35 45.44
CA ILE A 17 -3.85 -5.36 44.49
C ILE A 17 -4.42 -5.11 43.08
N LEU A 18 -5.70 -4.75 42.97
CA LEU A 18 -6.35 -4.46 41.70
C LEU A 18 -5.76 -3.22 41.03
N ILE A 19 -5.48 -2.16 41.79
CA ILE A 19 -4.85 -0.93 41.25
C ILE A 19 -3.43 -1.24 40.76
N VAL A 20 -2.65 -2.00 41.54
CA VAL A 20 -1.27 -2.36 41.15
C VAL A 20 -1.27 -3.24 39.90
N SER A 21 -2.14 -4.25 39.81
CA SER A 21 -2.21 -5.10 38.61
C SER A 21 -2.66 -4.32 37.37
N PHE A 22 -3.66 -3.44 37.51
CA PHE A 22 -4.10 -2.58 36.42
C PHE A 22 -2.99 -1.61 35.97
N THR A 23 -2.21 -1.06 36.90
CA THR A 23 -1.09 -0.17 36.59
C THR A 23 0.01 -0.90 35.81
N VAL A 24 0.36 -2.13 36.20
CA VAL A 24 1.35 -2.95 35.48
C VAL A 24 0.86 -3.26 34.07
N ILE A 25 -0.42 -3.60 33.91
CA ILE A 25 -1.05 -3.84 32.61
C ILE A 25 -1.01 -2.57 31.74
N LEU A 26 -1.40 -1.41 32.28
CA LEU A 26 -1.33 -0.14 31.55
C LEU A 26 0.09 0.22 31.12
N LEU A 27 1.08 0.01 32.00
CA LEU A 27 2.49 0.23 31.66
C LEU A 27 2.91 -0.65 30.49
N PHE A 28 2.48 -1.92 30.48
CA PHE A 28 2.73 -2.83 29.37
C PHE A 28 2.09 -2.32 28.07
N PHE A 29 0.84 -1.87 28.11
CA PHE A 29 0.16 -1.26 26.95
C PHE A 29 0.89 0.00 26.43
N PHE A 30 1.40 0.86 27.31
CA PHE A 30 2.15 2.05 26.90
C PHE A 30 3.53 1.71 26.31
N THR A 31 4.19 0.66 26.79
CA THR A 31 5.49 0.23 26.24
C THR A 31 5.40 -0.44 24.87
N LEU A 32 4.23 -0.94 24.48
CA LEU A 32 4.05 -1.72 23.24
C LEU A 32 3.79 -0.88 21.98
N ASN A 33 3.85 0.45 22.03
CA ASN A 33 3.75 1.31 20.83
C ASN A 33 2.51 1.04 19.93
N LEU A 34 1.37 0.71 20.54
CA LEU A 34 0.10 0.33 19.88
C LEU A 34 -0.52 1.41 18.97
N LYS A 35 0.08 2.59 18.86
CA LYS A 35 -0.50 3.72 18.12
C LYS A 35 -0.69 3.42 16.63
N SER A 36 0.26 2.70 16.01
CA SER A 36 0.17 2.36 14.57
C SER A 36 -0.88 1.26 14.31
N GLU A 37 -0.93 0.22 15.16
CA GLU A 37 -1.93 -0.87 15.04
C GLU A 37 -3.37 -0.40 15.25
N ILE A 38 -3.61 0.57 16.15
CA ILE A 38 -4.97 1.10 16.37
C ILE A 38 -5.48 1.85 15.14
N ASN A 39 -4.62 2.60 14.45
CA ASN A 39 -5.00 3.34 13.24
C ASN A 39 -5.32 2.39 12.10
N SER A 40 -4.54 1.33 11.92
CA SER A 40 -4.73 0.36 10.84
C SER A 40 -6.03 -0.43 10.98
N GLU A 41 -6.36 -0.89 12.19
CA GLU A 41 -7.62 -1.58 12.48
C GLU A 41 -8.82 -0.64 12.31
N THR A 42 -8.70 0.61 12.76
CA THR A 42 -9.76 1.62 12.59
C THR A 42 -10.00 1.94 11.12
N CYS A 43 -8.92 2.09 10.34
CA CYS A 43 -8.97 2.26 8.89
C CYS A 43 -9.74 1.10 8.24
N ARG A 44 -9.30 -0.14 8.50
CA ARG A 44 -9.90 -1.34 7.93
C ARG A 44 -11.38 -1.47 8.26
N ASN A 45 -11.74 -1.26 9.52
CA ASN A 45 -13.14 -1.28 9.93
C ASN A 45 -13.96 -0.20 9.21
N SER A 46 -13.41 1.00 9.02
CA SER A 46 -14.10 2.05 8.26
C SER A 46 -14.26 1.72 6.78
N VAL A 47 -13.27 1.08 6.15
CA VAL A 47 -13.30 0.58 4.77
C VAL A 47 -14.39 -0.49 4.63
N ILE A 48 -14.41 -1.49 5.51
CA ILE A 48 -15.41 -2.57 5.51
C ILE A 48 -16.82 -2.00 5.75
N LEU A 49 -16.99 -1.14 6.75
CA LEU A 49 -18.28 -0.50 7.04
C LEU A 49 -18.75 0.33 5.86
N ARG A 50 -17.87 1.08 5.19
CA ARG A 50 -18.24 1.88 4.02
C ARG A 50 -18.65 1.00 2.85
N GLY A 51 -17.91 -0.07 2.56
CA GLY A 51 -18.25 -0.96 1.44
C GLY A 51 -19.44 -1.90 1.69
N THR A 52 -19.84 -2.10 2.95
CA THR A 52 -21.02 -2.91 3.31
C THR A 52 -22.26 -2.07 3.62
N ALA A 53 -22.11 -0.82 4.06
CA ALA A 53 -23.23 0.06 4.37
C ALA A 53 -23.97 0.48 3.10
N LEU A 54 -25.30 0.54 3.18
CA LEU A 54 -26.16 0.94 2.08
C LEU A 54 -26.11 2.44 1.73
N GLY A 55 -25.19 3.23 2.31
CA GLY A 55 -25.10 4.67 2.07
C GLY A 55 -23.69 5.26 2.19
N ASP A 56 -23.44 6.35 1.47
CA ASP A 56 -22.16 7.07 1.38
C ASP A 56 -21.82 7.91 2.62
N SER A 57 -22.60 7.82 3.69
CA SER A 57 -22.46 8.67 4.88
C SER A 57 -21.25 8.32 5.75
N THR A 58 -20.66 7.14 5.58
CA THR A 58 -19.52 6.69 6.38
C THR A 58 -18.23 7.23 5.78
N ARG A 59 -17.59 8.17 6.49
CA ARG A 59 -16.25 8.66 6.13
C ARG A 59 -15.21 7.58 6.40
N LEU A 60 -14.21 7.47 5.53
CA LEU A 60 -13.05 6.63 5.83
C LEU A 60 -12.26 7.26 6.96
N ASN A 61 -11.90 6.45 7.95
CA ASN A 61 -11.09 6.86 9.09
C ASN A 61 -9.71 6.19 9.03
N CYS A 62 -9.16 6.15 7.82
CA CYS A 62 -7.76 5.83 7.61
C CYS A 62 -6.93 7.07 7.94
N LYS A 63 -5.67 6.96 8.30
CA LYS A 63 -4.78 8.11 8.46
C LYS A 63 -3.54 7.83 7.64
N THR A 64 -3.14 8.77 6.79
CA THR A 64 -1.90 8.60 6.04
C THR A 64 -0.72 8.75 7.00
N GLU A 65 0.13 7.73 7.10
CA GLU A 65 1.32 7.79 7.96
C GLU A 65 2.51 8.32 7.15
N ASP A 66 3.28 9.24 7.76
CA ASP A 66 4.57 9.68 7.23
C ASP A 66 5.65 8.77 7.81
N ILE A 67 6.29 7.98 6.95
CA ILE A 67 7.25 6.95 7.31
C ILE A 67 8.61 7.31 6.75
N CYS A 68 9.64 7.26 7.58
CA CYS A 68 11.02 7.45 7.14
C CYS A 68 11.86 6.21 7.39
N PHE A 69 12.47 5.71 6.32
CA PHE A 69 13.51 4.69 6.41
C PHE A 69 14.85 5.37 6.73
N SER A 70 15.52 4.92 7.79
CA SER A 70 16.82 5.45 8.22
C SER A 70 17.72 4.34 8.79
N LYS A 71 19.05 4.53 8.80
CA LYS A 71 19.95 3.66 9.58
C LYS A 71 20.01 4.05 11.05
N THR A 72 19.62 5.28 11.35
CA THR A 72 19.62 5.84 12.71
C THR A 72 18.19 5.99 13.23
N LYS A 73 18.04 6.52 14.43
CA LYS A 73 16.71 6.84 14.99
C LYS A 73 16.15 8.17 14.47
N ASP A 74 16.96 8.92 13.73
CA ASP A 74 16.61 10.23 13.21
C ASP A 74 16.37 10.13 11.70
N CYS A 75 15.51 11.02 11.20
CA CYS A 75 15.30 11.22 9.77
C CYS A 75 15.76 12.62 9.39
N ASP A 76 16.43 12.77 8.24
CA ASP A 76 16.78 14.07 7.66
C ASP A 76 15.59 15.05 7.50
N VAL A 77 14.36 14.55 7.51
CA VAL A 77 13.14 15.32 7.29
C VAL A 77 12.43 15.58 8.62
N ASP A 78 12.32 16.86 9.00
CA ASP A 78 11.63 17.28 10.22
C ASP A 78 10.11 17.39 9.97
N LEU A 79 9.42 16.25 10.05
CA LEU A 79 7.96 16.18 10.08
C LEU A 79 7.48 15.71 11.45
N LYS A 80 6.47 16.41 11.97
CA LYS A 80 5.84 16.07 13.23
C LYS A 80 5.13 14.72 13.12
N ASP A 81 5.25 13.88 14.15
CA ASP A 81 4.60 12.57 14.25
C ASP A 81 5.03 11.54 13.17
N MET A 82 6.18 11.74 12.53
CA MET A 82 6.76 10.77 11.58
C MET A 82 7.22 9.49 12.29
N VAL A 83 6.95 8.35 11.66
CA VAL A 83 7.42 7.03 12.12
C VAL A 83 8.77 6.74 11.47
N VAL A 84 9.81 6.56 12.28
CA VAL A 84 11.16 6.21 11.79
C VAL A 84 11.34 4.69 11.87
N ILE A 85 11.50 4.04 10.72
CA ILE A 85 11.81 2.62 10.61
C ILE A 85 13.31 2.47 10.40
N LYS A 86 13.97 1.83 11.36
CA LYS A 86 15.41 1.58 11.30
C LYS A 86 15.68 0.36 10.42
N VAL A 87 16.47 0.53 9.36
CA VAL A 87 16.90 -0.55 8.47
C VAL A 87 18.42 -0.53 8.33
N GLU A 88 19.08 -1.67 8.50
CA GLU A 88 20.54 -1.77 8.48
C GLU A 88 21.09 -2.20 7.12
N ASN A 89 20.28 -2.95 6.36
CA ASN A 89 20.67 -3.52 5.08
C ASN A 89 19.47 -3.57 4.10
N LYS A 90 19.76 -3.92 2.85
CA LYS A 90 18.76 -3.98 1.78
C LYS A 90 17.66 -5.01 2.07
N GLN A 91 17.97 -6.14 2.68
CA GLN A 91 16.97 -7.18 2.97
C GLN A 91 15.94 -6.67 3.99
N GLU A 92 16.39 -6.02 5.06
CA GLU A 92 15.49 -5.37 6.05
C GLU A 92 14.65 -4.27 5.41
N PHE A 93 15.25 -3.46 4.53
CA PHE A 93 14.49 -2.46 3.77
C PHE A 93 13.38 -3.09 2.93
N LEU A 94 13.69 -4.15 2.17
CA LEU A 94 12.69 -4.86 1.36
C LEU A 94 11.60 -5.48 2.23
N ASP A 95 11.97 -6.01 3.39
CA ASP A 95 11.04 -6.62 4.35
C ASP A 95 10.04 -5.59 4.85
N GLU A 96 10.52 -4.49 5.44
CA GLU A 96 9.67 -3.42 5.95
C GLU A 96 8.85 -2.75 4.85
N ALA A 97 9.46 -2.45 3.69
CA ALA A 97 8.75 -1.89 2.55
C ALA A 97 7.64 -2.82 2.03
N SER A 98 7.84 -4.13 2.04
CA SER A 98 6.79 -5.07 1.64
C SER A 98 5.65 -5.15 2.66
N ASP A 99 5.93 -4.96 3.94
CA ASP A 99 4.91 -4.95 4.99
C ASP A 99 4.03 -3.70 4.90
N LEU A 100 4.57 -2.54 4.52
CA LEU A 100 3.76 -1.35 4.23
C LEU A 100 2.75 -1.60 3.11
N VAL A 101 3.20 -2.21 2.01
CA VAL A 101 2.32 -2.55 0.87
C VAL A 101 1.27 -3.58 1.28
N TYR A 102 1.65 -4.61 2.03
CA TYR A 102 0.72 -5.62 2.52
C TYR A 102 -0.31 -5.03 3.51
N ASN A 103 0.14 -4.20 4.45
CA ASN A 103 -0.71 -3.52 5.41
C ASN A 103 -1.73 -2.64 4.71
N CYS A 104 -1.32 -1.85 3.72
CA CYS A 104 -2.23 -1.08 2.88
C CYS A 104 -3.24 -2.00 2.16
N TYR A 105 -2.81 -3.12 1.58
CA TYR A 105 -3.72 -4.07 0.90
C TYR A 105 -4.78 -4.63 1.87
N TRP A 106 -4.36 -5.01 3.07
CA TRP A 106 -5.22 -5.56 4.11
C TRP A 106 -6.18 -4.51 4.70
N GLN A 107 -5.69 -3.29 4.96
CA GLN A 107 -6.48 -2.15 5.42
C GLN A 107 -7.59 -1.82 4.42
N MET A 108 -7.27 -1.91 3.13
CA MET A 108 -8.18 -1.56 2.04
C MET A 108 -9.10 -2.71 1.62
N GLY A 109 -9.23 -3.73 2.49
CA GLY A 109 -10.21 -4.81 2.34
C GLY A 109 -9.80 -5.90 1.34
N GLU A 110 -8.50 -6.06 1.08
CA GLU A 110 -7.94 -7.16 0.28
C GLU A 110 -8.51 -7.23 -1.15
N GLY A 111 -8.93 -6.09 -1.69
CA GLY A 111 -9.62 -5.99 -2.98
C GLY A 111 -11.01 -6.63 -3.03
N LYS A 112 -11.60 -7.00 -1.88
CA LYS A 112 -12.96 -7.57 -1.79
C LYS A 112 -14.01 -6.52 -1.42
N VAL A 113 -13.60 -5.30 -1.11
CA VAL A 113 -14.46 -4.23 -0.60
C VAL A 113 -14.40 -3.04 -1.55
N ASN A 114 -15.55 -2.65 -2.11
CA ASN A 114 -15.67 -1.38 -2.82
C ASN A 114 -15.96 -0.27 -1.80
N TYR A 115 -14.92 0.47 -1.43
CA TYR A 115 -14.99 1.58 -0.46
C TYR A 115 -15.14 2.96 -1.11
N ALA A 116 -15.32 3.02 -2.42
CA ALA A 116 -15.54 4.28 -3.11
C ALA A 116 -17.02 4.75 -2.93
N PRO A 117 -17.27 6.06 -2.89
CA PRO A 117 -18.64 6.58 -2.74
C PRO A 117 -19.48 6.19 -3.96
N LYS A 118 -20.75 5.80 -3.81
CA LYS A 118 -21.62 5.31 -4.91
C LYS A 118 -21.73 6.26 -6.10
N ASN A 119 -21.53 7.56 -5.89
CA ASN A 119 -21.55 8.58 -6.93
C ASN A 119 -20.16 8.87 -7.54
N PHE A 120 -19.14 8.06 -7.25
CA PHE A 120 -17.84 8.16 -7.92
C PHE A 120 -18.02 7.65 -9.34
N GLY A 121 -18.09 8.60 -10.28
CA GLY A 121 -18.61 8.42 -11.63
C GLY A 121 -17.63 8.86 -12.71
N GLY A 122 -17.46 8.09 -13.79
CA GLY A 122 -16.78 8.46 -15.03
C GLY A 122 -15.37 7.87 -15.21
N ASP A 123 -14.53 8.54 -16.00
CA ASP A 123 -13.19 8.06 -16.37
C ASP A 123 -12.15 8.15 -15.23
N LYS A 124 -12.56 8.45 -14.00
CA LYS A 124 -11.68 8.77 -12.87
C LYS A 124 -11.58 7.62 -11.87
N ASN A 125 -10.42 7.51 -11.23
CA ASN A 125 -10.13 6.52 -10.21
C ASN A 125 -10.41 7.08 -8.80
N TYR A 126 -10.87 6.27 -7.85
CA TYR A 126 -10.93 6.66 -6.45
C TYR A 126 -9.67 6.16 -5.74
N CYS A 127 -8.79 7.05 -5.31
CA CYS A 127 -7.47 6.69 -4.81
C CYS A 127 -7.34 6.90 -3.29
N ALA A 128 -6.61 6.00 -2.63
CA ALA A 128 -6.24 6.13 -1.23
C ALA A 128 -4.72 6.08 -1.07
N ILE A 129 -4.16 7.06 -0.34
CA ILE A 129 -2.76 7.08 0.04
C ILE A 129 -2.66 6.47 1.44
N CYS A 130 -2.07 5.29 1.53
CA CYS A 130 -1.84 4.62 2.81
C CYS A 130 -0.67 5.28 3.54
N ASP A 131 0.46 5.44 2.85
CA ASP A 131 1.71 5.90 3.47
C ASP A 131 2.44 6.89 2.58
N ARG A 132 3.17 7.83 3.19
CA ARG A 132 4.16 8.68 2.54
C ARG A 132 5.53 8.29 3.03
N ILE A 133 6.41 7.95 2.10
CA ILE A 133 7.71 7.37 2.38
C ILE A 133 8.80 8.39 2.11
N TYR A 134 9.64 8.58 3.10
CA TYR A 134 10.84 9.40 3.06
C TYR A 134 12.06 8.50 3.26
N PHE A 135 13.18 8.94 2.71
CA PHE A 135 14.44 8.23 2.78
C PHE A 135 15.52 9.13 3.32
N ASP A 136 16.13 8.69 4.43
CA ASP A 136 17.33 9.31 4.95
C ASP A 136 18.48 9.23 3.94
N LYS A 137 19.38 10.24 3.94
CA LYS A 137 20.55 10.25 3.04
C LYS A 137 21.44 9.03 3.26
N SER A 138 21.55 8.50 4.49
CA SER A 138 22.42 7.37 4.78
C SER A 138 22.09 6.14 3.93
N LEU A 139 20.79 5.90 3.67
CA LEU A 139 20.35 4.76 2.86
C LEU A 139 20.65 4.93 1.36
N LYS A 140 20.70 6.19 0.91
CA LYS A 140 21.00 6.55 -0.49
C LYS A 140 22.48 6.36 -0.78
N GLU A 141 23.33 6.86 0.11
CA GLU A 141 24.79 6.80 -0.02
C GLU A 141 25.30 5.36 -0.01
N GLU A 142 24.68 4.48 0.78
CA GLU A 142 25.02 3.05 0.82
C GLU A 142 24.35 2.22 -0.28
N GLY A 143 23.46 2.82 -1.08
CA GLY A 143 22.74 2.12 -2.14
C GLY A 143 21.76 1.05 -1.62
N ILE A 144 21.33 1.13 -0.35
CA ILE A 144 20.36 0.21 0.25
C ILE A 144 19.03 0.28 -0.50
N ILE A 145 18.63 1.49 -0.92
CA ILE A 145 17.38 1.71 -1.65
C ILE A 145 17.49 1.48 -3.17
N ASN A 146 18.66 1.14 -3.70
CA ASN A 146 18.81 0.86 -5.14
C ASN A 146 18.23 -0.53 -5.44
N VAL A 147 16.91 -0.60 -5.56
CA VAL A 147 16.13 -1.81 -5.75
C VAL A 147 15.46 -1.78 -7.11
N SER A 148 15.80 -2.78 -7.92
CA SER A 148 15.22 -2.96 -9.25
C SER A 148 13.80 -3.55 -9.20
N ASN A 149 13.01 -3.36 -10.26
CA ASN A 149 11.70 -4.01 -10.39
C ASN A 149 11.78 -5.52 -10.20
N THR A 150 12.76 -6.15 -10.87
CA THR A 150 12.99 -7.59 -10.76
C THR A 150 13.26 -8.00 -9.31
N GLU A 151 14.18 -7.31 -8.65
CA GLU A 151 14.55 -7.59 -7.26
C GLU A 151 13.33 -7.48 -6.33
N TRP A 152 12.56 -6.40 -6.44
CA TRP A 152 11.34 -6.19 -5.66
C TRP A 152 10.30 -7.29 -5.86
N TYR A 153 9.92 -7.59 -7.09
CA TYR A 153 8.87 -8.58 -7.33
C TYR A 153 9.33 -10.00 -6.97
N TYR A 154 10.60 -10.37 -7.23
CA TYR A 154 11.12 -11.67 -6.78
C TYR A 154 11.18 -11.76 -5.26
N PHE A 155 11.49 -10.66 -4.56
CA PHE A 155 11.39 -10.60 -3.12
C PHE A 155 9.96 -10.88 -2.64
N LEU A 156 8.95 -10.20 -3.22
CA LEU A 156 7.54 -10.45 -2.89
C LEU A 156 7.08 -11.89 -3.20
N LYS A 157 7.66 -12.51 -4.23
CA LYS A 157 7.42 -13.93 -4.56
C LYS A 157 8.02 -14.87 -3.51
N GLY A 158 9.15 -14.49 -2.91
CA GLY A 158 9.83 -15.24 -1.86
C GLY A 158 9.22 -15.05 -0.47
N LYS A 159 8.68 -13.86 -0.17
CA LYS A 159 8.10 -13.53 1.13
C LYS A 159 6.68 -14.09 1.28
N ARG A 160 6.42 -14.73 2.41
CA ARG A 160 5.09 -15.27 2.77
C ARG A 160 4.22 -14.20 3.41
N THR A 161 2.91 -14.30 3.21
CA THR A 161 1.93 -13.54 3.99
C THR A 161 2.07 -13.87 5.48
N PRO A 162 1.65 -13.00 6.41
CA PRO A 162 1.66 -13.29 7.85
C PRO A 162 0.96 -14.61 8.23
N ASN A 163 -0.09 -15.00 7.50
CA ASN A 163 -0.80 -16.28 7.72
C ASN A 163 -0.09 -17.51 7.10
N GLY A 164 0.97 -17.32 6.31
CA GLY A 164 1.75 -18.39 5.68
C GLY A 164 1.16 -19.03 4.42
N ASP A 165 -0.12 -18.80 4.11
CA ASP A 165 -0.85 -19.50 3.04
C ASP A 165 -0.25 -19.23 1.65
N ASN A 166 0.03 -17.96 1.33
CA ASN A 166 0.47 -17.52 0.02
C ASN A 166 1.79 -16.72 0.11
N ASN A 167 2.43 -16.49 -1.04
CA ASN A 167 3.44 -15.44 -1.15
C ASN A 167 2.78 -14.08 -1.37
N LEU A 168 3.46 -12.99 -0.96
CA LEU A 168 2.91 -11.64 -1.05
C LEU A 168 2.58 -11.25 -2.49
N LEU A 169 3.40 -11.65 -3.46
CA LEU A 169 3.14 -11.35 -4.87
C LEU A 169 1.80 -11.93 -5.33
N PHE A 170 1.56 -13.20 -5.04
CA PHE A 170 0.30 -13.85 -5.39
C PHE A 170 -0.85 -13.27 -4.58
N GLU A 171 -0.67 -13.00 -3.29
CA GLU A 171 -1.76 -12.50 -2.46
C GLU A 171 -2.22 -11.11 -2.91
N ILE A 172 -1.30 -10.17 -3.10
CA ILE A 172 -1.61 -8.77 -3.40
C ILE A 172 -1.96 -8.58 -4.88
N TYR A 173 -1.18 -9.20 -5.77
CA TYR A 173 -1.27 -8.94 -7.21
C TYR A 173 -1.90 -10.08 -8.00
N LYS A 174 -2.25 -11.21 -7.36
CA LYS A 174 -2.81 -12.40 -8.04
C LYS A 174 -1.94 -12.92 -9.19
N ILE A 175 -0.62 -12.81 -9.06
CA ILE A 175 0.35 -13.21 -10.08
C ILE A 175 1.20 -14.39 -9.59
N ASN A 176 1.25 -15.43 -10.41
CA ASN A 176 2.01 -16.65 -10.13
C ASN A 176 3.44 -16.60 -10.69
N SER A 177 3.68 -15.82 -11.75
CA SER A 177 4.96 -15.79 -12.46
C SER A 177 5.25 -14.41 -13.03
N ILE A 178 6.24 -13.74 -12.45
CA ILE A 178 6.75 -12.46 -12.97
C ILE A 178 7.36 -12.64 -14.36
N ASP A 179 8.00 -13.77 -14.62
CA ASP A 179 8.58 -14.08 -15.93
C ASP A 179 7.52 -14.09 -17.03
N SER A 180 6.31 -14.57 -16.71
CA SER A 180 5.17 -14.52 -17.64
C SER A 180 4.71 -13.09 -17.93
N VAL A 181 4.77 -12.22 -16.93
CA VAL A 181 4.45 -10.79 -17.08
C VAL A 181 5.51 -10.09 -17.93
N PHE A 182 6.79 -10.30 -17.63
CA PHE A 182 7.92 -9.71 -18.37
C PHE A 182 8.03 -10.22 -19.81
N SER A 183 7.65 -11.47 -20.08
CA SER A 183 7.65 -12.01 -21.45
C SER A 183 6.49 -11.45 -22.27
N GLN A 184 5.28 -11.38 -21.71
CA GLN A 184 4.12 -10.75 -22.37
C GLN A 184 4.38 -9.26 -22.66
N LEU A 185 5.09 -8.59 -21.75
CA LEU A 185 5.62 -7.25 -21.93
C LEU A 185 6.48 -7.08 -23.18
N LYS A 186 7.53 -7.88 -23.26
CA LYS A 186 8.47 -7.82 -24.39
C LYS A 186 7.79 -8.18 -25.70
N ALA A 187 6.88 -9.17 -25.67
CA ALA A 187 6.14 -9.59 -26.84
C ALA A 187 5.17 -8.52 -27.37
N SER A 188 4.68 -7.65 -26.49
CA SER A 188 3.63 -6.70 -26.81
C SER A 188 4.13 -5.33 -27.26
N ASN A 189 5.34 -4.95 -26.88
CA ASN A 189 5.94 -3.69 -27.31
C ASN A 189 7.37 -3.87 -27.81
N LYS A 190 7.57 -3.68 -29.12
CA LYS A 190 8.89 -3.71 -29.77
C LYS A 190 9.84 -2.63 -29.22
N GLU A 191 9.33 -1.51 -28.71
CA GLU A 191 10.17 -0.49 -28.06
C GLU A 191 10.69 -0.96 -26.70
N LEU A 192 9.97 -1.85 -26.01
CA LEU A 192 10.40 -2.47 -24.75
C LEU A 192 11.30 -3.69 -24.97
N GLU A 193 11.45 -4.18 -26.21
CA GLU A 193 12.32 -5.33 -26.52
C GLU A 193 13.78 -5.05 -26.11
N ASN A 194 14.21 -3.79 -26.26
CA ASN A 194 15.55 -3.33 -25.88
C ASN A 194 15.61 -2.74 -24.46
N LEU A 195 14.47 -2.47 -23.82
CA LEU A 195 14.43 -1.95 -22.46
C LEU A 195 14.50 -3.12 -21.48
N ASP A 196 15.56 -3.16 -20.68
CA ASP A 196 15.64 -4.11 -19.58
C ASP A 196 14.76 -3.62 -18.42
N VAL A 197 13.44 -3.82 -18.56
CA VAL A 197 12.41 -3.43 -17.57
C VAL A 197 12.78 -3.93 -16.16
N GLY A 198 13.45 -5.08 -16.11
CA GLY A 198 13.89 -5.68 -14.88
C GLY A 198 14.99 -4.92 -14.14
N LYS A 199 15.80 -4.11 -14.85
CA LYS A 199 16.86 -3.27 -14.29
C LYS A 199 16.41 -1.87 -13.91
N LEU A 200 15.16 -1.51 -14.18
CA LEU A 200 14.68 -0.21 -13.79
C LEU A 200 14.47 -0.20 -12.27
N ASP A 201 15.08 0.77 -11.61
CA ASP A 201 14.99 0.94 -10.17
C ASP A 201 13.60 1.49 -9.80
N ILE A 202 12.92 0.82 -8.86
CA ILE A 202 11.65 1.31 -8.28
C ILE A 202 11.95 2.50 -7.38
N PHE A 203 13.00 2.38 -6.58
CA PHE A 203 13.39 3.36 -5.57
C PHE A 203 14.66 4.11 -6.01
N THR A 204 14.56 4.92 -7.06
CA THR A 204 15.72 5.68 -7.56
C THR A 204 15.75 7.14 -7.08
N GLY A 205 16.96 7.67 -6.92
CA GLY A 205 17.20 9.11 -6.96
C GLY A 205 16.81 9.87 -5.70
N GLY A 206 16.62 9.17 -4.58
CA GLY A 206 16.35 9.81 -3.28
C GLY A 206 15.06 10.60 -3.22
N LYS A 207 14.11 10.31 -4.12
CA LYS A 207 12.77 10.89 -4.12
C LYS A 207 11.96 10.34 -2.96
N ASN A 208 10.97 11.09 -2.53
CA ASN A 208 9.95 10.58 -1.61
C ASN A 208 8.92 9.79 -2.42
N PHE A 209 8.31 8.79 -1.80
CA PHE A 209 7.34 7.92 -2.43
C PHE A 209 6.03 7.93 -1.65
N VAL A 210 4.98 7.38 -2.25
CA VAL A 210 3.70 7.12 -1.59
C VAL A 210 3.23 5.72 -1.93
N VAL A 211 2.57 5.07 -0.99
CA VAL A 211 1.87 3.80 -1.22
C VAL A 211 0.42 4.13 -1.55
N VAL A 212 0.02 3.84 -2.79
CA VAL A 212 -1.32 4.19 -3.30
C VAL A 212 -2.03 2.95 -3.81
N THR A 213 -3.29 2.80 -3.42
CA THR A 213 -4.27 1.89 -4.04
C THR A 213 -5.37 2.71 -4.68
N SER A 214 -6.12 2.11 -5.60
CA SER A 214 -7.29 2.78 -6.18
C SER A 214 -8.41 1.82 -6.56
N LEU A 215 -9.62 2.36 -6.61
CA LEU A 215 -10.80 1.72 -7.16
C LEU A 215 -11.20 2.37 -8.48
N THR A 216 -11.71 1.59 -9.41
CA THR A 216 -12.24 2.06 -10.69
C THR A 216 -13.73 1.74 -10.77
N GLU A 217 -14.55 2.70 -11.25
CA GLU A 217 -16.01 2.55 -11.29
C GLU A 217 -16.45 1.61 -12.42
N SER A 218 -15.87 1.82 -13.61
CA SER A 218 -16.13 0.95 -14.74
C SER A 218 -15.52 -0.42 -14.45
N GLY A 219 -16.36 -1.44 -14.29
CA GLY A 219 -15.91 -2.82 -14.45
C GLY A 219 -15.23 -2.92 -15.81
N TRP A 220 -13.91 -2.84 -15.83
CA TRP A 220 -13.09 -2.89 -17.06
C TRP A 220 -13.30 -4.21 -17.83
N GLY A 221 -14.05 -5.15 -17.25
CA GLY A 221 -14.41 -6.48 -17.71
C GLY A 221 -15.07 -6.61 -19.09
N SER A 222 -15.66 -5.58 -19.70
CA SER A 222 -16.43 -5.75 -20.95
C SER A 222 -15.89 -5.06 -22.19
N ALA A 223 -15.22 -3.91 -22.07
CA ALA A 223 -14.74 -3.17 -23.25
C ALA A 223 -13.26 -3.46 -23.61
N LEU A 224 -12.47 -3.97 -22.66
CA LEU A 224 -11.06 -4.31 -22.87
C LEU A 224 -10.76 -5.82 -22.92
N PHE A 225 -11.74 -6.66 -22.57
CA PHE A 225 -11.64 -8.12 -22.60
C PHE A 225 -12.36 -8.72 -23.83
N GLY A 226 -12.17 -8.11 -25.00
CA GLY A 226 -12.61 -8.63 -26.29
C GLY A 226 -11.82 -9.86 -26.75
N VAL A 227 -11.52 -10.82 -25.87
CA VAL A 227 -10.98 -12.14 -26.24
C VAL A 227 -11.72 -13.20 -25.42
N GLY A 228 -12.48 -14.03 -26.11
CA GLY A 228 -13.47 -14.93 -25.53
C GLY A 228 -12.93 -15.84 -24.42
N THR A 229 -13.78 -16.01 -23.39
CA THR A 229 -13.97 -17.25 -22.60
C THR A 229 -12.83 -18.26 -22.70
N GLY A 230 -11.77 -18.12 -21.89
CA GLY A 230 -10.78 -19.20 -21.76
C GLY A 230 -9.47 -18.92 -21.03
N ALA A 231 -8.99 -17.68 -20.97
CA ALA A 231 -7.70 -17.39 -20.32
C ALA A 231 -7.83 -16.20 -19.35
N VAL A 232 -7.70 -16.50 -18.06
CA VAL A 232 -7.58 -15.51 -16.98
C VAL A 232 -6.19 -14.88 -17.10
N ILE A 233 -6.08 -13.79 -17.86
CA ILE A 233 -4.86 -12.98 -17.93
C ILE A 233 -5.18 -11.65 -17.23
N GLY A 234 -4.51 -11.45 -16.10
CA GLY A 234 -4.68 -10.31 -15.23
C GLY A 234 -4.24 -9.01 -15.90
N VAL A 235 -5.16 -8.06 -15.98
CA VAL A 235 -4.93 -6.79 -16.64
C VAL A 235 -4.24 -5.81 -15.71
N ILE A 236 -3.02 -5.49 -16.11
CA ILE A 236 -2.18 -4.44 -15.56
C ILE A 236 -2.74 -3.10 -16.08
N ALA A 237 -2.76 -2.03 -15.28
CA ALA A 237 -3.21 -0.70 -15.72
C ALA A 237 -2.02 0.27 -15.83
N VAL A 238 -1.92 0.99 -16.96
CA VAL A 238 -0.97 2.09 -17.15
C VAL A 238 -1.61 3.39 -16.75
N VAL A 239 -0.96 4.08 -15.83
CA VAL A 239 -1.09 5.52 -15.72
C VAL A 239 0.05 6.15 -16.51
N ALA A 240 -0.26 6.58 -17.74
CA ALA A 240 0.68 7.30 -18.58
C ALA A 240 0.55 8.80 -18.31
N ALA A 241 1.49 9.32 -17.53
CA ALA A 241 1.76 10.75 -17.45
C ALA A 241 2.12 11.32 -18.83
N PRO A 242 1.45 12.36 -19.35
CA PRO A 242 1.59 12.78 -20.74
C PRO A 242 2.71 13.79 -20.90
N PHE A 243 3.94 13.40 -21.25
CA PHE A 243 4.91 14.38 -21.75
C PHE A 243 5.59 13.90 -23.04
N THR A 244 4.95 14.34 -24.13
CA THR A 244 5.35 14.37 -25.55
C THR A 244 5.07 13.09 -26.36
N ALA A 245 4.00 13.18 -27.16
CA ALA A 245 3.63 12.32 -28.28
C ALA A 245 3.30 10.84 -27.99
N GLY A 246 2.08 10.58 -27.51
CA GLY A 246 1.13 9.84 -28.36
C GLY A 246 1.03 8.31 -28.26
N ALA A 247 1.49 7.64 -27.21
CA ALA A 247 1.21 6.20 -27.05
C ALA A 247 0.92 5.78 -25.60
N SER A 248 -0.35 5.87 -25.20
CA SER A 248 -0.88 5.06 -24.11
C SER A 248 -1.07 3.64 -24.63
N LEU A 249 -0.14 2.74 -24.34
CA LEU A 249 -0.24 1.33 -24.75
C LEU A 249 -1.15 0.57 -23.79
N VAL A 250 -2.40 0.40 -24.22
CA VAL A 250 -3.29 -0.63 -23.68
C VAL A 250 -3.13 -1.85 -24.57
N ILE A 251 -2.23 -2.74 -24.17
CA ILE A 251 -2.03 -4.01 -24.85
C ILE A 251 -3.06 -4.97 -24.25
N GLY A 252 -3.81 -5.65 -25.11
CA GLY A 252 -4.86 -6.59 -24.72
C GLY A 252 -4.48 -7.42 -23.50
N GLY A 253 -5.25 -7.23 -22.43
CA GLY A 253 -5.12 -8.01 -21.21
C GLY A 253 -3.94 -7.66 -20.28
N ALA A 254 -3.10 -6.67 -20.59
CA ALA A 254 -2.02 -6.20 -19.72
C ALA A 254 -1.57 -4.81 -20.17
N ALA A 255 -2.12 -3.75 -19.58
CA ALA A 255 -1.65 -2.39 -19.82
C ALA A 255 -0.45 -2.13 -18.92
N ILE A 256 0.75 -2.13 -19.50
CA ILE A 256 1.98 -1.95 -18.75
C ILE A 256 2.67 -0.66 -19.14
N GLY A 257 2.89 0.18 -18.14
CA GLY A 257 3.40 1.53 -18.31
C GLY A 257 4.81 1.60 -17.80
N ALA A 258 5.77 1.78 -18.71
CA ALA A 258 7.06 2.32 -18.33
C ALA A 258 6.89 3.85 -18.20
N VAL A 259 7.00 4.39 -16.98
CA VAL A 259 7.09 5.84 -16.79
C VAL A 259 8.50 6.27 -17.20
N ILE A 260 8.70 6.52 -18.49
CA ILE A 260 9.99 6.99 -19.02
C ILE A 260 10.11 8.48 -18.73
N GLY A 261 10.62 8.78 -17.52
CA GLY A 261 10.79 10.13 -17.01
C GLY A 261 11.40 10.17 -15.61
N GLY A 262 12.60 9.59 -15.45
CA GLY A 262 13.44 9.77 -14.25
C GLY A 262 13.17 8.85 -13.05
N THR A 263 12.08 8.09 -13.03
CA THR A 263 11.83 6.98 -12.08
C THR A 263 10.94 5.98 -12.79
N ALA A 264 11.54 4.92 -13.32
CA ALA A 264 10.86 3.95 -14.15
C ALA A 264 10.44 2.73 -13.31
N GLY A 265 9.40 2.90 -12.50
CA GLY A 265 8.77 1.76 -11.80
C GLY A 265 7.83 1.04 -12.74
N LEU A 266 7.95 -0.29 -12.84
CA LEU A 266 6.89 -1.12 -13.40
C LEU A 266 5.84 -1.30 -12.29
N VAL A 267 4.65 -0.75 -12.48
CA VAL A 267 3.51 -1.09 -11.62
C VAL A 267 2.83 -2.31 -12.21
N ILE A 268 2.86 -3.41 -11.47
CA ILE A 268 2.11 -4.60 -11.80
C ILE A 268 0.83 -4.53 -10.97
N SER A 269 -0.34 -4.60 -11.61
CA SER A 269 -1.61 -4.84 -10.94
C SER A 269 -2.20 -6.11 -11.51
N GLY A 270 -2.75 -6.99 -10.66
CA GLY A 270 -3.60 -8.07 -11.15
C GLY A 270 -5.03 -7.92 -10.67
N PRO A 271 -5.91 -8.88 -11.00
CA PRO A 271 -7.32 -8.81 -10.68
C PRO A 271 -7.51 -8.97 -9.17
N GLY A 272 -7.45 -7.86 -8.44
CA GLY A 272 -8.15 -7.73 -7.17
C GLY A 272 -9.64 -7.96 -7.42
N GLY A 273 -10.37 -8.43 -6.41
CA GLY A 273 -11.78 -8.84 -6.52
C GLY A 273 -12.66 -7.94 -7.41
N ASP A 274 -13.61 -8.57 -8.10
CA ASP A 274 -14.57 -7.97 -9.04
C ASP A 274 -14.00 -7.01 -10.11
N GLY A 275 -12.67 -6.98 -10.30
CA GLY A 275 -11.98 -6.23 -11.35
C GLY A 275 -11.96 -4.71 -11.16
N GLN A 276 -12.33 -4.22 -9.97
CA GLN A 276 -12.40 -2.79 -9.66
C GLN A 276 -11.26 -2.29 -8.78
N PHE A 277 -10.45 -3.18 -8.21
CA PHE A 277 -9.40 -2.82 -7.25
C PHE A 277 -7.99 -2.92 -7.84
N LEU A 278 -7.26 -1.82 -7.79
CA LEU A 278 -5.83 -1.76 -8.09
C LEU A 278 -5.05 -1.92 -6.78
N PRO A 279 -4.22 -2.97 -6.65
CA PRO A 279 -3.46 -3.23 -5.44
C PRO A 279 -2.50 -2.09 -5.13
N PRO A 280 -2.12 -1.94 -3.84
CA PRO A 280 -1.20 -0.89 -3.43
C PRO A 280 0.16 -1.03 -4.11
N THR A 281 0.72 0.08 -4.55
CA THR A 281 2.06 0.14 -5.13
C THR A 281 2.74 1.46 -4.79
N TYR A 282 4.06 1.47 -4.85
CA TYR A 282 4.89 2.66 -4.68
C TYR A 282 4.81 3.57 -5.91
N TYR A 283 4.51 4.85 -5.67
CA TYR A 283 4.61 5.91 -6.67
C TYR A 283 5.54 7.02 -6.16
N PRO A 284 6.33 7.66 -7.04
CA PRO A 284 7.00 8.89 -6.68
C PRO A 284 6.00 9.93 -6.16
N ASN A 285 6.31 10.57 -5.03
CA ASN A 285 5.50 11.63 -4.43
C ASN A 285 5.68 12.95 -5.18
N GLU A 286 5.40 12.94 -6.48
CA GLU A 286 5.45 14.09 -7.36
C GLU A 286 4.03 14.48 -7.76
N PRO A 287 3.64 15.77 -7.64
CA PRO A 287 2.27 16.21 -7.97
C PRO A 287 1.82 15.83 -9.37
N LYS A 288 2.75 15.78 -10.33
CA LYS A 288 2.49 15.36 -11.70
C LYS A 288 2.13 13.88 -11.78
N VAL A 289 2.97 13.00 -11.23
CA VAL A 289 2.71 11.55 -11.17
C VAL A 289 1.37 11.26 -10.50
N LEU A 290 1.08 11.93 -9.38
CA LEU A 290 -0.18 11.77 -8.66
C LEU A 290 -1.38 12.31 -9.45
N LYS A 291 -1.25 13.44 -10.14
CA LYS A 291 -2.30 13.95 -11.02
C LYS A 291 -2.58 13.00 -12.18
N ASP A 292 -1.53 12.37 -12.70
CA ASP A 292 -1.64 11.48 -13.84
C ASP A 292 -2.40 10.20 -13.48
N LEU A 293 -2.41 9.76 -12.21
CA LEU A 293 -3.26 8.66 -11.71
C LEU A 293 -4.76 8.87 -11.95
N ASN A 294 -5.15 10.06 -12.41
CA ASN A 294 -6.52 10.45 -12.70
C ASN A 294 -7.46 10.20 -11.51
N CYS A 295 -6.94 10.44 -10.32
CA CYS A 295 -7.69 10.28 -9.09
C CYS A 295 -8.76 11.38 -8.99
N TYR A 296 -10.02 10.99 -8.79
CA TYR A 296 -11.14 11.88 -8.51
C TYR A 296 -10.85 12.75 -7.29
N GLU A 297 -10.34 12.12 -6.25
CA GLU A 297 -9.93 12.74 -5.01
C GLU A 297 -8.86 11.82 -4.39
N PHE A 298 -7.78 12.41 -3.88
CA PHE A 298 -6.97 11.71 -2.90
C PHE A 298 -7.71 11.87 -1.58
N SER A 299 -8.19 10.77 -1.02
CA SER A 299 -8.48 10.78 0.41
C SER A 299 -7.13 10.95 1.12
N THR A 300 -6.67 12.20 1.25
CA THR A 300 -5.60 12.58 2.18
C THR A 300 -6.28 12.62 3.51
N LEU A 301 -6.17 11.54 4.25
CA LEU A 301 -7.01 11.33 5.39
C LEU A 301 -6.47 12.18 6.55
N SER A 302 -7.21 13.24 6.87
CA SER A 302 -6.85 14.25 7.88
C SER A 302 -7.15 13.77 9.30
#